data_AF-A0AAT9WP87-F1
#
_entry.id   AF-A0AAT9WP87-F1
#
_cell.length_a   1.000
_cell.length_b   1.000
_cell.length_c   1.000
_cell.angle_alpha   90.00
_cell.angle_beta   90.00
_cell.angle_gamma   90.00
#
_symmetry.space_group_name_H-M   'P 1'
#
loop_
_entity.id
_entity.type
_entity.pdbx_description
1 polymer ?
#
loop_
_entity_poly.entity_id
_entity_poly.type
_entity_poly.pdbx_seq_one_letter_code
_entity_poly.pdbx_strand_id
1 'polypeptide(L)'
;MLGDTSCASGHAQPAAAPPTSFDLISAVRSARAAGGDAAHALVPTAVAQALPLLQRPHLHVSGFDPRAAGGRQAIKVELRGMPADAAPLITMQLRSALIAGGGARHAFARTTRGDWRPVFIEFSSRDKEHGQYQIDVQLDSEPDGQPARRWACTMVLLVPRADASLTEIHQTFLSTHKNVRVIADDASIAKVNAQTGGGRLDIDVTARNAAIAHLNLDGGAGKVDLGFSTIAWDEDLIEIDIPERTEPHPFPASSACLVNAAPDAGAQRQVRLFALDECVLGRWEQYDPEADVLLAHFGDDGQDRNGLTRRLSGRHAIIRRGERGFEIEDVSRYGILLDGVWPGKHKPVPLRLGMRIELTASIKGVVVLNVSALLPNGVIMHRIDQGEFAECFYFLEPGRHPGFPLPAFPREPRAAVMPLLYHQNGGFWHLDAVTGVETALGPATSLERLSPFQRHVRFTSEPYPESWIIRSRSGQLQQALAQDMHTA
;
A
#
# COMPACT_ATOMS: atom_id res chain seq x y z
N MET A 1 38.80 11.45 30.43
CA MET A 1 40.26 11.56 30.60
C MET A 1 40.89 11.41 29.23
N LEU A 2 41.60 12.43 28.75
CA LEU A 2 42.30 12.42 27.45
C LEU A 2 43.61 11.66 27.63
N GLY A 3 43.84 10.63 26.81
CA GLY A 3 45.08 9.85 26.83
C GLY A 3 46.25 10.65 26.26
N ASP A 4 47.45 10.48 26.85
CA ASP A 4 48.65 11.19 26.46
C ASP A 4 49.04 10.95 24.99
N THR A 5 49.39 12.02 24.28
CA THR A 5 49.68 12.03 22.84
C THR A 5 51.06 11.47 22.46
N SER A 6 51.77 10.84 23.39
CA SER A 6 53.09 10.28 23.17
C SER A 6 53.37 9.17 24.18
N CYS A 7 53.96 8.05 23.73
CA CYS A 7 54.42 7.00 24.66
C CYS A 7 55.67 7.46 25.44
N ALA A 8 55.98 6.79 26.55
CA ALA A 8 57.11 7.10 27.44
C ALA A 8 58.50 7.13 26.76
N SER A 9 58.60 6.72 25.50
CA SER A 9 59.83 6.73 24.68
C SER A 9 59.83 7.81 23.59
N GLY A 10 58.87 8.74 23.58
CA GLY A 10 58.89 9.93 22.71
C GLY A 10 58.52 9.68 21.23
N HIS A 11 57.94 8.54 20.89
CA HIS A 11 57.46 8.28 19.52
C HIS A 11 56.07 8.88 19.29
N ALA A 12 55.93 9.64 18.20
CA ALA A 12 54.66 10.17 17.74
C ALA A 12 53.72 9.02 17.30
N GLN A 13 52.53 8.96 17.88
CA GLN A 13 51.50 8.01 17.48
C GLN A 13 50.84 8.49 16.16
N PRO A 14 50.62 7.62 15.16
CA PRO A 14 49.94 8.00 13.93
C PRO A 14 48.49 8.42 14.23
N ALA A 15 48.05 9.50 13.59
CA ALA A 15 46.69 10.01 13.71
C ALA A 15 45.66 8.97 13.25
N ALA A 16 44.57 8.83 14.01
CA ALA A 16 43.50 7.88 13.73
C ALA A 16 42.93 8.10 12.31
N ALA A 17 42.85 7.02 11.53
CA ALA A 17 42.24 7.03 10.21
C ALA A 17 40.74 7.38 10.32
N PRO A 18 40.16 8.07 9.31
CA PRO A 18 38.74 8.40 9.32
C PRO A 18 37.89 7.11 9.35
N PRO A 19 36.77 7.11 10.11
CA PRO A 19 35.94 5.93 10.29
C PRO A 19 35.35 5.47 8.96
N THR A 20 35.43 4.16 8.71
CA THR A 20 34.85 3.54 7.52
C THR A 20 33.33 3.38 7.69
N SER A 21 32.61 3.15 6.59
CA SER A 21 31.16 2.87 6.62
C SER A 21 30.80 1.69 7.53
N PHE A 22 31.73 0.77 7.76
CA PHE A 22 31.60 -0.34 8.70
C PHE A 22 31.63 0.12 10.17
N ASP A 23 32.49 1.08 10.51
CA ASP A 23 32.62 1.62 11.87
C ASP A 23 31.38 2.40 12.29
N LEU A 24 30.74 3.11 11.34
CA LEU A 24 29.50 3.85 11.58
C LEU A 24 28.31 2.92 11.86
N ILE A 25 28.21 1.79 11.17
CA ILE A 25 27.14 0.80 11.38
C ILE A 25 27.31 0.08 12.72
N SER A 26 28.57 -0.21 13.11
CA SER A 26 28.87 -0.83 14.41
C SER A 26 28.55 0.10 15.58
N ALA A 27 28.85 1.40 15.45
CA ALA A 27 28.53 2.41 16.47
C ALA A 27 27.02 2.59 16.71
N VAL A 28 26.20 2.53 15.64
CA VAL A 28 24.73 2.62 15.75
C VAL A 28 24.14 1.37 16.43
N ARG A 29 24.74 0.20 16.24
CA ARG A 29 24.32 -1.04 16.93
C ARG A 29 24.69 -1.02 18.42
N SER A 30 25.87 -0.52 18.77
CA SER A 30 26.31 -0.40 20.17
C SER A 30 25.54 0.67 20.95
N ALA A 31 25.12 1.77 20.30
CA ALA A 31 24.33 2.83 20.93
C ALA A 31 22.91 2.38 21.33
N ARG A 32 22.35 1.36 20.67
CA ARG A 32 21.05 0.76 21.06
C ARG A 32 21.13 -0.18 22.27
N ALA A 33 22.33 -0.59 22.69
CA ALA A 33 22.52 -1.54 23.77
C ALA A 33 22.92 -0.92 25.13
N ALA A 34 23.21 0.39 25.18
CA ALA A 34 23.77 1.06 26.36
C ALA A 34 22.88 2.17 26.96
N GLY A 35 21.55 2.03 26.84
CA GLY A 35 20.57 2.96 27.42
C GLY A 35 19.70 2.29 28.47
N GLY A 36 20.28 1.89 29.60
CA GLY A 36 19.52 1.29 30.70
C GLY A 36 20.35 1.16 31.96
N ASP A 37 20.52 2.26 32.69
CA ASP A 37 20.59 2.27 34.15
C ASP A 37 20.69 3.70 34.71
N ALA A 38 19.59 4.20 35.28
CA ALA A 38 19.53 5.06 36.47
C ALA A 38 18.15 5.73 36.58
N ALA A 39 17.25 5.16 37.41
CA ALA A 39 16.43 5.86 38.42
C ALA A 39 15.23 4.99 38.83
N HIS A 40 15.34 4.39 40.02
CA HIS A 40 14.23 3.75 40.73
C HIS A 40 13.15 4.78 41.11
N ALA A 41 11.92 4.57 40.65
CA ALA A 41 10.71 5.07 41.31
C ALA A 41 9.54 4.09 41.10
N LEU A 42 8.92 3.71 42.21
CA LEU A 42 7.86 2.71 42.38
C LEU A 42 6.55 3.08 41.68
N VAL A 43 6.04 2.22 40.77
CA VAL A 43 4.62 2.18 40.33
C VAL A 43 4.23 0.72 40.01
N PRO A 44 3.00 0.26 40.31
CA PRO A 44 2.68 -1.16 40.51
C PRO A 44 2.68 -2.04 39.26
N THR A 45 3.00 -3.32 39.50
CA THR A 45 2.91 -4.47 38.60
C THR A 45 1.59 -4.55 37.84
N ALA A 46 1.60 -4.08 36.59
CA ALA A 46 0.75 -4.63 35.54
C ALA A 46 1.58 -5.68 34.80
N VAL A 47 1.05 -6.90 34.74
CA VAL A 47 1.61 -7.99 33.93
C VAL A 47 1.63 -7.48 32.49
N ALA A 48 2.79 -7.05 32.02
CA ALA A 48 2.99 -6.71 30.63
C ALA A 48 2.83 -8.00 29.83
N GLN A 49 1.61 -8.25 29.36
CA GLN A 49 1.40 -9.13 28.23
C GLN A 49 2.26 -8.55 27.11
N ALA A 50 3.36 -9.24 26.82
CA ALA A 50 4.15 -8.97 25.63
C ALA A 50 3.16 -8.95 24.46
N LEU A 51 2.98 -7.78 23.86
CA LEU A 51 2.37 -7.67 22.54
C LEU A 51 3.09 -8.71 21.67
N PRO A 52 2.37 -9.63 21.02
CA PRO A 52 3.03 -10.59 20.17
C PRO A 52 3.79 -9.78 19.12
N LEU A 53 5.10 -9.96 19.07
CA LEU A 53 5.89 -9.61 17.89
C LEU A 53 5.08 -10.13 16.70
N LEU A 54 4.60 -9.21 15.84
CA LEU A 54 3.90 -9.54 14.61
C LEU A 54 4.75 -10.58 13.89
N GLN A 55 4.36 -11.86 14.01
CA GLN A 55 5.01 -12.93 13.28
C GLN A 55 4.66 -12.68 11.82
N ARG A 56 5.62 -12.14 11.06
CA ARG A 56 5.46 -11.97 9.62
C ARG A 56 5.28 -13.35 8.99
N PRO A 57 4.40 -13.48 7.98
CA PRO A 57 4.27 -14.72 7.23
C PRO A 57 5.63 -15.10 6.65
N HIS A 58 5.98 -16.36 6.72
CA HIS A 58 7.20 -16.88 6.13
C HIS A 58 7.01 -18.31 5.61
N LEU A 59 7.76 -18.63 4.56
CA LEU A 59 7.93 -20.00 4.09
C LEU A 59 9.15 -20.60 4.78
N HIS A 60 8.93 -21.69 5.48
CA HIS A 60 10.00 -22.51 6.04
C HIS A 60 10.30 -23.66 5.07
N VAL A 61 11.50 -23.66 4.50
CA VAL A 61 11.96 -24.67 3.54
C VAL A 61 12.92 -25.61 4.23
N SER A 62 12.71 -26.91 4.06
CA SER A 62 13.60 -27.94 4.59
C SER A 62 13.67 -29.17 3.68
N GLY A 63 14.61 -30.06 3.96
CA GLY A 63 14.75 -31.35 3.26
C GLY A 63 15.47 -31.29 1.92
N PHE A 64 16.11 -30.15 1.58
CA PHE A 64 16.98 -30.05 0.42
C PHE A 64 18.21 -30.95 0.57
N ASP A 65 18.50 -31.78 -0.44
CA ASP A 65 19.70 -32.60 -0.52
C ASP A 65 20.50 -32.23 -1.77
N PRO A 66 21.57 -31.40 -1.64
CA PRO A 66 22.37 -30.96 -2.78
C PRO A 66 23.15 -32.12 -3.44
N ARG A 67 23.28 -33.29 -2.78
CA ARG A 67 24.00 -34.45 -3.33
C ARG A 67 23.22 -35.14 -4.44
N ALA A 68 21.91 -34.90 -4.54
CA ALA A 68 21.06 -35.44 -5.59
C ALA A 68 21.14 -34.63 -6.90
N ALA A 69 22.28 -33.98 -7.18
CA ALA A 69 22.51 -33.18 -8.37
C ALA A 69 22.43 -34.03 -9.65
N GLY A 70 21.74 -33.51 -10.67
CA GLY A 70 21.42 -34.23 -11.90
C GLY A 70 20.19 -35.17 -11.82
N GLY A 71 19.56 -35.24 -10.65
CA GLY A 71 18.39 -36.08 -10.38
C GLY A 71 17.11 -35.30 -10.05
N ARG A 72 16.05 -36.06 -9.71
CA ARG A 72 14.83 -35.53 -9.09
C ARG A 72 15.09 -35.26 -7.63
N GLN A 73 14.67 -34.10 -7.16
CA GLN A 73 14.83 -33.63 -5.80
C GLN A 73 13.47 -33.18 -5.26
N ALA A 74 13.32 -33.20 -3.95
CA ALA A 74 12.13 -32.71 -3.27
C ALA A 74 12.53 -31.85 -2.08
N ILE A 75 11.82 -30.74 -1.90
CA ILE A 75 11.88 -29.92 -0.68
C ILE A 75 10.53 -29.92 0.00
N LYS A 76 10.55 -29.88 1.33
CA LYS A 76 9.39 -29.68 2.17
C LYS A 76 9.23 -28.19 2.44
N VAL A 77 8.05 -27.66 2.19
CA VAL A 77 7.69 -26.27 2.44
C VAL A 77 6.57 -26.22 3.48
N GLU A 78 6.76 -25.40 4.49
CA GLU A 78 5.80 -25.14 5.56
C GLU A 78 5.46 -23.66 5.62
N LEU A 79 4.17 -23.36 5.74
CA LEU A 79 3.68 -22.01 5.88
C LEU A 79 3.54 -21.65 7.36
N ARG A 80 4.18 -20.57 7.79
CA ARG A 80 4.22 -20.14 9.20
C ARG A 80 3.96 -18.64 9.32
N GLY A 81 3.51 -18.17 10.50
CA GLY A 81 3.24 -16.75 10.74
C GLY A 81 2.07 -16.16 9.93
N MET A 82 1.18 -16.99 9.38
CA MET A 82 0.04 -16.48 8.60
C MET A 82 -0.96 -15.72 9.47
N PRO A 83 -1.61 -14.68 8.93
CA PRO A 83 -2.69 -13.98 9.61
C PRO A 83 -3.81 -14.95 10.04
N ALA A 84 -4.45 -14.66 11.17
CA ALA A 84 -5.56 -15.48 11.69
C ALA A 84 -6.78 -15.47 10.77
N ASP A 85 -6.95 -14.41 9.97
CA ASP A 85 -8.03 -14.20 9.03
C ASP A 85 -7.72 -14.71 7.61
N ALA A 86 -6.57 -15.37 7.38
CA ALA A 86 -6.29 -16.02 6.11
C ALA A 86 -7.20 -17.23 5.88
N ALA A 87 -7.67 -17.42 4.64
CA ALA A 87 -8.55 -18.52 4.26
C ALA A 87 -7.96 -19.88 4.67
N PRO A 88 -8.78 -20.88 5.03
CA PRO A 88 -8.28 -22.20 5.47
C PRO A 88 -7.56 -22.99 4.36
N LEU A 89 -7.69 -22.55 3.11
CA LEU A 89 -6.98 -23.08 1.96
C LEU A 89 -6.21 -21.95 1.27
N ILE A 90 -4.92 -22.13 1.05
CA ILE A 90 -4.06 -21.17 0.34
C ILE A 90 -3.46 -21.89 -0.86
N THR A 91 -3.66 -21.35 -2.05
CA THR A 91 -3.03 -21.85 -3.27
C THR A 91 -1.59 -21.35 -3.34
N MET A 92 -0.64 -22.23 -3.68
CA MET A 92 0.74 -21.87 -4.01
C MET A 92 1.00 -22.13 -5.49
N GLN A 93 1.50 -21.13 -6.20
CA GLN A 93 1.96 -21.22 -7.57
C GLN A 93 3.47 -21.04 -7.60
N LEU A 94 4.16 -21.89 -8.35
CA LEU A 94 5.62 -21.91 -8.46
C LEU A 94 6.01 -21.74 -9.91
N ARG A 95 7.07 -20.97 -10.16
CA ARG A 95 7.68 -20.83 -11.48
C ARG A 95 9.19 -20.96 -11.39
N SER A 96 9.76 -21.86 -12.19
CA SER A 96 11.22 -22.06 -12.25
C SER A 96 11.63 -22.90 -13.45
N ALA A 97 12.86 -22.69 -13.92
CA ALA A 97 13.49 -23.58 -14.90
C ALA A 97 13.76 -25.00 -14.35
N LEU A 98 13.76 -25.18 -13.02
CA LEU A 98 13.93 -26.50 -12.37
C LEU A 98 12.64 -27.33 -12.31
N ILE A 99 11.48 -26.71 -12.55
CA ILE A 99 10.17 -27.35 -12.46
C ILE A 99 9.74 -27.86 -13.85
N ALA A 100 9.22 -29.07 -13.93
CA ALA A 100 8.72 -29.64 -15.17
C ALA A 100 7.61 -28.75 -15.77
N GLY A 101 7.74 -28.37 -17.04
CA GLY A 101 6.80 -27.45 -17.69
C GLY A 101 6.93 -25.99 -17.25
N GLY A 102 7.94 -25.64 -16.44
CA GLY A 102 8.23 -24.26 -16.04
C GLY A 102 7.41 -23.76 -14.83
N GLY A 103 6.45 -24.53 -14.33
CA GLY A 103 5.68 -24.15 -13.14
C GLY A 103 4.87 -25.30 -12.54
N ALA A 104 4.46 -25.12 -11.28
CA ALA A 104 3.67 -26.09 -10.52
C ALA A 104 2.66 -25.37 -9.61
N ARG A 105 1.58 -26.06 -9.27
CA ARG A 105 0.53 -25.55 -8.37
C ARG A 105 0.31 -26.52 -7.23
N HIS A 106 0.29 -26.01 -6.01
CA HIS A 106 0.04 -26.74 -4.77
C HIS A 106 -0.97 -25.98 -3.90
N ALA A 107 -1.38 -26.58 -2.79
CA ALA A 107 -2.23 -25.90 -1.81
C ALA A 107 -1.84 -26.26 -0.38
N PHE A 108 -1.76 -25.24 0.48
CA PHE A 108 -1.66 -25.40 1.92
C PHE A 108 -3.06 -25.46 2.52
N ALA A 109 -3.31 -26.49 3.34
CA ALA A 109 -4.56 -26.62 4.09
C ALA A 109 -4.29 -26.39 5.58
N ARG A 110 -5.09 -25.51 6.20
CA ARG A 110 -5.06 -25.26 7.63
C ARG A 110 -5.72 -26.44 8.35
N THR A 111 -5.04 -26.97 9.36
CA THR A 111 -5.56 -28.03 10.22
C THR A 111 -6.55 -27.47 11.23
N THR A 112 -7.34 -28.36 11.86
CA THR A 112 -8.28 -27.99 12.94
C THR A 112 -7.58 -27.44 14.19
N ARG A 113 -6.26 -27.63 14.33
CA ARG A 113 -5.43 -27.09 15.41
C ARG A 113 -4.86 -25.70 15.09
N GLY A 114 -5.08 -25.20 13.88
CA GLY A 114 -4.59 -23.89 13.42
C GLY A 114 -3.28 -23.94 12.64
N ASP A 115 -2.54 -25.05 12.70
CA ASP A 115 -1.28 -25.27 11.97
C ASP A 115 -1.51 -25.52 10.47
N TRP A 116 -0.50 -25.25 9.65
CA TRP A 116 -0.55 -25.51 8.21
C TRP A 116 0.08 -26.85 7.84
N ARG A 117 -0.59 -27.62 6.97
CA ARG A 117 -0.02 -28.87 6.47
C ARG A 117 1.16 -28.58 5.53
N PRO A 118 2.31 -29.26 5.69
CA PRO A 118 3.45 -29.08 4.78
C PRO A 118 3.12 -29.57 3.37
N VAL A 119 3.76 -28.94 2.40
CA VAL A 119 3.71 -29.29 0.97
C VAL A 119 5.08 -29.77 0.53
N PHE A 120 5.14 -30.78 -0.33
CA PHE A 120 6.38 -31.22 -0.96
C PHE A 120 6.43 -30.71 -2.40
N ILE A 121 7.51 -30.02 -2.74
CA ILE A 121 7.77 -29.51 -4.09
C ILE A 121 8.84 -30.38 -4.71
N GLU A 122 8.53 -30.95 -5.87
CA GLU A 122 9.48 -31.72 -6.66
C GLU A 122 10.05 -30.87 -7.79
N PHE A 123 11.36 -30.97 -8.00
CA PHE A 123 12.07 -30.31 -9.09
C PHE A 123 13.20 -31.21 -9.60
N SER A 124 13.76 -30.86 -10.77
CA SER A 124 14.81 -31.64 -11.41
C SER A 124 15.94 -30.73 -11.85
N SER A 125 17.16 -31.09 -11.45
CA SER A 125 18.39 -30.48 -11.96
C SER A 125 19.01 -31.27 -13.13
N ARG A 126 18.32 -32.30 -13.63
CA ARG A 126 18.74 -33.03 -14.84
C ARG A 126 18.82 -32.08 -16.03
N ASP A 127 19.93 -32.17 -16.77
CA ASP A 127 20.23 -31.35 -17.95
C ASP A 127 20.26 -29.84 -17.67
N LYS A 128 20.55 -29.46 -16.41
CA LYS A 128 20.73 -28.07 -15.98
C LYS A 128 22.19 -27.78 -15.69
N GLU A 129 22.65 -26.59 -16.05
CA GLU A 129 23.98 -26.12 -15.70
C GLU A 129 24.09 -25.93 -14.18
N HIS A 130 25.29 -26.08 -13.63
CA HIS A 130 25.53 -25.75 -12.22
C HIS A 130 25.37 -24.25 -11.99
N GLY A 131 24.85 -23.86 -10.83
CA GLY A 131 24.60 -22.46 -10.51
C GLY A 131 23.39 -22.24 -9.61
N GLN A 132 23.01 -20.98 -9.47
CA GLN A 132 21.85 -20.57 -8.68
C GLN A 132 20.60 -20.49 -9.56
N TYR A 133 19.52 -21.12 -9.13
CA TYR A 133 18.24 -21.10 -9.80
C TYR A 133 17.19 -20.47 -8.91
N GLN A 134 16.45 -19.52 -9.47
CA GLN A 134 15.33 -18.89 -8.81
C GLN A 134 14.07 -19.76 -8.96
N ILE A 135 13.29 -19.81 -7.89
CA ILE A 135 11.92 -20.32 -7.87
C ILE A 135 11.04 -19.17 -7.39
N ASP A 136 10.26 -18.61 -8.28
CA ASP A 136 9.26 -17.61 -7.93
C ASP A 136 8.07 -18.32 -7.29
N VAL A 137 7.63 -17.81 -6.14
CA VAL A 137 6.51 -18.35 -5.37
C VAL A 137 5.46 -17.28 -5.24
N GLN A 138 4.22 -17.64 -5.57
CA GLN A 138 3.04 -16.83 -5.33
C GLN A 138 2.06 -17.62 -4.47
N LEU A 139 1.52 -16.99 -3.44
CA LEU A 139 0.50 -17.54 -2.55
C LEU A 139 -0.80 -16.74 -2.74
N ASP A 140 -1.90 -17.41 -3.00
CA ASP A 140 -3.22 -16.80 -3.15
C ASP A 140 -4.17 -17.34 -2.06
N SER A 141 -4.78 -16.43 -1.29
CA SER A 141 -5.84 -16.73 -0.33
C SER A 141 -7.12 -16.04 -0.77
N GLU A 142 -8.19 -16.81 -0.93
CA GLU A 142 -9.53 -16.33 -1.27
C GLU A 142 -10.48 -16.71 -0.13
N PRO A 143 -10.64 -15.84 0.90
CA PRO A 143 -11.63 -16.06 1.94
C PRO A 143 -13.02 -15.67 1.44
N ASP A 144 -14.06 -16.40 1.85
CA ASP A 144 -15.44 -16.08 1.49
C ASP A 144 -15.80 -14.64 1.93
N GLY A 145 -16.18 -13.80 0.97
CA GLY A 145 -16.62 -12.43 1.21
C GLY A 145 -15.53 -11.43 1.59
N GLN A 146 -14.25 -11.77 1.40
CA GLN A 146 -13.11 -10.86 1.59
C GLN A 146 -12.30 -10.73 0.29
N PRO A 147 -11.62 -9.59 0.04
CA PRO A 147 -10.75 -9.44 -1.10
C PRO A 147 -9.62 -10.48 -1.06
N ALA A 148 -9.35 -11.09 -2.22
CA ALA A 148 -8.28 -12.07 -2.37
C ALA A 148 -6.94 -11.46 -1.95
N ARG A 149 -6.21 -12.15 -1.07
CA ARG A 149 -4.87 -11.75 -0.64
C ARG A 149 -3.84 -12.55 -1.41
N ARG A 150 -2.87 -11.83 -1.96
CA ARG A 150 -1.74 -12.40 -2.66
C ARG A 150 -0.46 -12.08 -1.92
N TRP A 151 0.39 -13.08 -1.76
CA TRP A 151 1.75 -12.89 -1.29
C TRP A 151 2.74 -13.46 -2.31
N ALA A 152 3.97 -12.94 -2.33
CA ALA A 152 5.01 -13.44 -3.21
C ALA A 152 6.38 -13.45 -2.52
N CYS A 153 7.23 -14.39 -2.92
CA CYS A 153 8.64 -14.42 -2.55
C CYS A 153 9.44 -15.20 -3.60
N THR A 154 10.76 -15.03 -3.60
CA THR A 154 11.67 -15.78 -4.48
C THR A 154 12.57 -16.67 -3.64
N MET A 155 12.61 -17.96 -3.95
CA MET A 155 13.56 -18.91 -3.36
C MET A 155 14.75 -19.06 -4.30
N VAL A 156 15.95 -19.26 -3.77
CA VAL A 156 17.14 -19.53 -4.58
C VAL A 156 17.70 -20.90 -4.20
N LEU A 157 17.79 -21.81 -5.17
CA LEU A 157 18.40 -23.12 -5.00
C LEU A 157 19.74 -23.19 -5.70
N LEU A 158 20.76 -23.68 -5.00
CA LEU A 158 22.07 -23.94 -5.55
C LEU A 158 22.13 -25.35 -6.14
N VAL A 159 22.36 -25.45 -7.45
CA VAL A 159 22.63 -26.71 -8.14
C VAL A 159 24.15 -26.89 -8.25
N PRO A 160 24.76 -27.85 -7.56
CA PRO A 160 26.20 -28.07 -7.64
C PRO A 160 26.59 -28.74 -8.97
N ARG A 161 27.89 -28.72 -9.28
CA ARG A 161 28.42 -29.42 -10.46
C ARG A 161 28.19 -30.93 -10.32
N ALA A 162 27.95 -31.60 -11.44
CA ALA A 162 27.75 -33.04 -11.48
C ALA A 162 28.98 -33.84 -11.01
N ASP A 163 30.17 -33.26 -11.13
CA ASP A 163 31.46 -33.84 -10.69
C ASP A 163 31.90 -33.35 -9.30
N ALA A 164 31.10 -32.53 -8.62
CA ALA A 164 31.47 -31.98 -7.32
C ALA A 164 31.58 -33.09 -6.26
N SER A 165 32.73 -33.16 -5.57
CA SER A 165 32.91 -34.08 -4.45
C SER A 165 32.02 -33.68 -3.26
N LEU A 166 31.68 -34.63 -2.39
CA LEU A 166 30.91 -34.34 -1.16
C LEU A 166 31.61 -33.29 -0.29
N THR A 167 32.95 -33.27 -0.29
CA THR A 167 33.76 -32.25 0.38
C THR A 167 33.60 -30.87 -0.26
N GLU A 168 33.57 -30.78 -1.60
CA GLU A 168 33.34 -29.50 -2.31
C GLU A 168 31.92 -28.97 -2.12
N ILE A 169 30.91 -29.86 -2.17
CA ILE A 169 29.53 -29.52 -1.87
C ILE A 169 29.42 -29.00 -0.44
N HIS A 170 30.05 -29.69 0.52
CA HIS A 170 30.07 -29.32 1.92
C HIS A 170 30.77 -27.98 2.18
N GLN A 171 31.95 -27.75 1.57
CA GLN A 171 32.70 -26.49 1.72
C GLN A 171 31.96 -25.31 1.11
N THR A 172 31.40 -25.47 -0.09
CA THR A 172 30.61 -24.42 -0.74
C THR A 172 29.40 -24.08 0.11
N PHE A 173 28.66 -25.11 0.54
CA PHE A 173 27.43 -24.94 1.33
C PHE A 173 27.69 -24.30 2.71
N LEU A 174 28.74 -24.74 3.44
CA LEU A 174 29.15 -24.15 4.70
C LEU A 174 29.69 -22.71 4.55
N SER A 175 30.34 -22.39 3.43
CA SER A 175 30.83 -21.03 3.16
C SER A 175 29.70 -20.05 2.85
N THR A 176 28.58 -20.55 2.31
CA THR A 176 27.38 -19.75 2.01
C THR A 176 26.39 -19.68 3.18
N HIS A 177 26.33 -20.71 4.02
CA HIS A 177 25.33 -20.79 5.10
C HIS A 177 25.93 -21.43 6.36
N LYS A 178 26.24 -20.60 7.37
CA LYS A 178 25.87 -20.80 8.80
C LYS A 178 26.40 -19.68 9.71
N ASN A 179 25.47 -18.94 10.32
CA ASN A 179 25.66 -18.34 11.64
C ASN A 179 25.12 -19.35 12.67
N VAL A 180 25.95 -19.79 13.62
CA VAL A 180 25.46 -20.64 14.72
C VAL A 180 25.06 -19.72 15.86
N ARG A 181 23.76 -19.65 16.17
CA ARG A 181 23.26 -18.91 17.33
C ARG A 181 22.79 -19.88 18.41
N VAL A 182 23.37 -19.78 19.60
CA VAL A 182 23.01 -20.62 20.75
C VAL A 182 22.48 -19.75 21.87
N ILE A 183 21.27 -20.09 22.33
CA ILE A 183 20.58 -19.43 23.44
C ILE A 183 20.36 -20.48 24.53
N ALA A 184 20.88 -20.21 25.72
CA ALA A 184 20.64 -21.01 26.92
C ALA A 184 19.87 -20.16 27.95
N ASP A 185 18.75 -20.68 28.43
CA ASP A 185 17.89 -20.04 29.43
C ASP A 185 17.53 -21.04 30.56
N ASP A 186 17.03 -20.53 31.68
CA ASP A 186 16.52 -21.32 32.83
C ASP A 186 17.52 -22.38 33.37
N ALA A 187 18.73 -21.95 33.71
CA ALA A 187 19.79 -22.81 34.27
C ALA A 187 20.20 -24.02 33.39
N SER A 188 19.91 -23.96 32.08
CA SER A 188 20.34 -24.97 31.11
C SER A 188 21.82 -24.81 30.73
N ILE A 189 22.45 -25.92 30.35
CA ILE A 189 23.82 -25.95 29.83
C ILE A 189 23.77 -26.28 28.35
N ALA A 190 24.17 -25.34 27.51
CA ALA A 190 24.35 -25.56 26.07
C ALA A 190 25.84 -25.80 25.76
N LYS A 191 26.14 -26.91 25.09
CA LYS A 191 27.50 -27.27 24.62
C LYS A 191 27.53 -27.29 23.11
N VAL A 192 28.46 -26.53 22.53
CA VAL A 192 28.75 -26.55 21.09
C VAL A 192 30.16 -27.08 20.91
N ASN A 193 30.29 -28.21 20.21
CA ASN A 193 31.57 -28.75 19.75
C ASN A 193 31.64 -28.55 18.23
N ALA A 194 32.53 -27.67 17.77
CA ALA A 194 32.77 -27.45 16.35
C ALA A 194 34.17 -27.98 15.99
N GLN A 195 34.27 -28.91 15.05
CA GLN A 195 35.55 -29.33 14.49
C GLN A 195 35.88 -28.41 13.31
N THR A 196 36.82 -27.50 13.50
CA THR A 196 37.23 -26.52 12.50
C THR A 196 38.24 -27.12 11.52
N GLY A 197 37.74 -27.70 10.44
CA GLY A 197 38.50 -27.98 9.22
C GLY A 197 38.65 -26.73 8.34
N GLY A 198 39.36 -25.70 8.83
CA GLY A 198 39.93 -24.63 8.00
C GLY A 198 38.98 -23.59 7.36
N GLY A 199 37.86 -23.22 8.00
CA GLY A 199 36.99 -22.12 7.56
C GLY A 199 36.58 -21.18 8.70
N ARG A 200 36.18 -19.94 8.37
CA ARG A 200 35.70 -18.94 9.35
C ARG A 200 34.26 -19.29 9.77
N LEU A 201 34.05 -19.40 11.08
CA LEU A 201 32.77 -19.72 11.72
C LEU A 201 32.36 -18.53 12.59
N ASP A 202 31.21 -17.91 12.33
CA ASP A 202 30.64 -16.87 13.19
C ASP A 202 29.64 -17.54 14.17
N ILE A 203 30.00 -17.52 15.46
CA ILE A 203 29.21 -18.11 16.56
C ILE A 203 28.75 -16.98 17.49
N ASP A 204 27.43 -16.81 17.63
CA ASP A 204 26.83 -15.91 18.61
C ASP A 204 26.31 -16.71 19.81
N VAL A 205 26.89 -16.47 20.98
CA VAL A 205 26.59 -17.19 22.22
C VAL A 205 26.01 -16.20 23.23
N THR A 206 24.76 -16.40 23.61
CA THR A 206 24.09 -15.56 24.62
C THR A 206 23.60 -16.42 25.78
N ALA A 207 24.05 -16.09 27.01
CA ALA A 207 23.61 -16.74 28.25
C ALA A 207 22.90 -15.71 29.15
N ARG A 208 21.74 -16.07 29.69
CA ARG A 208 20.95 -15.22 30.61
C ARG A 208 20.52 -16.04 31.83
N ASN A 209 20.12 -15.36 32.91
CA ASN A 209 19.51 -15.98 34.10
C ASN A 209 20.34 -17.14 34.70
N ALA A 210 21.62 -16.89 34.99
CA ALA A 210 22.57 -17.86 35.56
C ALA A 210 22.83 -19.12 34.70
N ALA A 211 22.46 -19.11 33.42
CA ALA A 211 22.83 -20.15 32.47
C ALA A 211 24.34 -20.13 32.15
N ILE A 212 24.90 -21.30 31.84
CA ILE A 212 26.31 -21.47 31.47
C ILE A 212 26.37 -21.94 30.01
N ALA A 213 27.00 -21.13 29.16
CA ALA A 213 27.30 -21.51 27.78
C ALA A 213 28.79 -21.90 27.68
N HIS A 214 29.07 -23.11 27.20
CA HIS A 214 30.42 -23.60 27.03
C HIS A 214 30.71 -23.89 25.55
N LEU A 215 31.63 -23.12 24.97
CA LEU A 215 32.14 -23.29 23.61
C LEU A 215 33.50 -23.99 23.69
N ASN A 216 33.61 -25.20 23.14
CA ASN A 216 34.90 -25.88 23.02
C ASN A 216 35.30 -25.98 21.54
N LEU A 217 36.47 -25.44 21.21
CA LEU A 217 37.05 -25.40 19.86
C LEU A 217 38.26 -26.34 19.71
N ASP A 218 38.52 -27.21 20.69
CA ASP A 218 39.70 -28.06 20.67
C ASP A 218 39.55 -29.28 19.75
N GLY A 219 40.49 -29.41 18.81
CA GLY A 219 40.60 -30.49 17.81
C GLY A 219 41.09 -31.82 18.37
N GLY A 220 40.35 -32.40 19.31
CA GLY A 220 40.58 -33.76 19.80
C GLY A 220 39.82 -34.81 18.99
N ALA A 221 40.55 -35.77 18.39
CA ALA A 221 39.96 -36.89 17.67
C ALA A 221 39.26 -37.86 18.64
N GLY A 222 37.94 -37.90 18.58
CA GLY A 222 37.10 -38.89 19.24
C GLY A 222 35.83 -39.12 18.41
N LYS A 223 35.56 -40.38 18.07
CA LYS A 223 34.41 -40.77 17.26
C LYS A 223 33.14 -40.60 18.10
N VAL A 224 32.28 -39.66 17.71
CA VAL A 224 30.95 -39.46 18.31
C VAL A 224 29.93 -40.01 17.33
N ASP A 225 29.29 -41.13 17.67
CA ASP A 225 28.09 -41.60 16.97
C ASP A 225 26.90 -40.76 17.41
N LEU A 226 26.55 -39.78 16.58
CA LEU A 226 25.28 -39.06 16.66
C LEU A 226 24.35 -39.63 15.59
N GLY A 227 23.41 -40.46 16.01
CA GLY A 227 22.27 -40.85 15.18
C GLY A 227 21.35 -39.64 14.99
N PHE A 228 21.50 -38.93 13.87
CA PHE A 228 20.55 -37.90 13.47
C PHE A 228 19.46 -38.52 12.59
N SER A 229 18.23 -38.52 13.09
CA SER A 229 17.03 -38.64 12.26
C SER A 229 16.93 -37.37 11.40
N THR A 230 17.14 -37.54 10.09
CA THR A 230 16.93 -36.51 9.04
C THR A 230 17.72 -35.21 9.22
N ILE A 231 18.98 -35.22 8.79
CA ILE A 231 19.74 -34.01 8.48
C ILE A 231 19.13 -33.41 7.20
N ALA A 232 18.18 -32.50 7.33
CA ALA A 232 17.91 -31.53 6.28
C ALA A 232 19.10 -30.57 6.26
N TRP A 233 19.79 -30.47 5.12
CA TRP A 233 21.01 -29.68 5.02
C TRP A 233 20.73 -28.17 5.05
N ASP A 234 19.47 -27.76 4.90
CA ASP A 234 19.04 -26.36 4.85
C ASP A 234 17.75 -26.17 5.67
N GLU A 235 17.74 -25.17 6.57
CA GLU A 235 16.55 -24.64 7.23
C GLU A 235 16.56 -23.13 6.93
N ASP A 236 15.83 -22.73 5.89
CA ASP A 236 15.74 -21.33 5.48
C ASP A 236 14.33 -20.79 5.79
N LEU A 237 14.30 -19.60 6.40
CA LEU A 237 13.09 -18.86 6.74
C LEU A 237 12.95 -17.69 5.76
N ILE A 238 12.12 -17.86 4.75
CA ILE A 238 11.92 -16.86 3.70
C ILE A 238 10.76 -15.97 4.13
N GLU A 239 11.08 -14.72 4.45
CA GLU A 239 10.10 -13.69 4.74
C GLU A 239 9.21 -13.47 3.51
N ILE A 240 7.90 -13.57 3.71
CA ILE A 240 6.92 -13.36 2.66
C ILE A 240 6.58 -11.87 2.62
N ASP A 241 6.64 -11.27 1.43
CA ASP A 241 6.24 -9.88 1.25
C ASP A 241 4.72 -9.75 1.43
N ILE A 242 4.31 -8.84 2.31
CA ILE A 242 2.90 -8.55 2.59
C ILE A 242 2.57 -7.29 1.80
N PRO A 243 1.57 -7.31 0.89
CA PRO A 243 1.09 -6.07 0.27
C PRO A 243 0.79 -5.06 1.37
N GLU A 244 1.40 -3.89 1.28
CA GLU A 244 1.27 -2.83 2.28
C GLU A 244 -0.21 -2.58 2.54
N ARG A 245 -0.68 -2.95 3.74
CA ARG A 245 -2.09 -2.76 4.11
C ARG A 245 -2.30 -1.27 4.30
N THR A 246 -2.76 -0.60 3.25
CA THR A 246 -2.97 0.84 3.30
C THR A 246 -4.04 1.14 4.33
N GLU A 247 -3.71 1.95 5.34
CA GLU A 247 -4.67 2.29 6.38
C GLU A 247 -5.89 3.00 5.76
N PRO A 248 -7.12 2.61 6.13
CA PRO A 248 -8.31 3.25 5.62
C PRO A 248 -8.35 4.72 6.08
N HIS A 249 -8.95 5.58 5.25
CA HIS A 249 -9.15 6.98 5.62
C HIS A 249 -9.95 7.06 6.94
N PRO A 250 -9.58 7.94 7.89
CA PRO A 250 -10.30 8.08 9.17
C PRO A 250 -11.77 8.48 9.00
N PHE A 251 -12.15 9.01 7.84
CA PHE A 251 -13.51 9.42 7.52
C PHE A 251 -13.91 9.03 6.08
N PRO A 252 -14.38 7.79 5.83
CA PRO A 252 -14.68 7.35 4.47
C PRO A 252 -15.83 8.14 3.83
N ALA A 253 -15.62 8.67 2.62
CA ALA A 253 -16.62 9.39 1.83
C ALA A 253 -16.20 9.47 0.36
N SER A 254 -17.09 9.10 -0.56
CA SER A 254 -16.91 9.23 -2.01
C SER A 254 -17.54 10.49 -2.60
N SER A 255 -18.33 11.21 -1.81
CA SER A 255 -18.86 12.53 -2.13
C SER A 255 -18.85 13.41 -0.90
N ALA A 256 -18.60 14.71 -1.06
CA ALA A 256 -18.51 15.65 0.05
C ALA A 256 -18.73 17.10 -0.42
N CYS A 257 -18.74 18.04 0.52
CA CYS A 257 -18.74 19.46 0.20
C CYS A 257 -17.82 20.23 1.16
N LEU A 258 -17.14 21.25 0.63
CA LEU A 258 -16.55 22.31 1.42
C LEU A 258 -17.50 23.50 1.41
N VAL A 259 -18.08 23.79 2.56
CA VAL A 259 -19.06 24.87 2.74
C VAL A 259 -18.33 26.10 3.23
N ASN A 260 -18.38 27.18 2.46
CA ASN A 260 -17.90 28.49 2.87
C ASN A 260 -19.05 29.33 3.44
N ALA A 261 -19.07 29.52 4.76
CA ALA A 261 -20.15 30.22 5.43
C ALA A 261 -20.18 31.72 5.08
N ALA A 262 -19.01 32.32 4.86
CA ALA A 262 -18.83 33.74 4.58
C ALA A 262 -17.78 33.90 3.45
N PRO A 263 -18.18 33.70 2.18
CA PRO A 263 -17.27 33.77 1.05
C PRO A 263 -16.78 35.21 0.84
N ASP A 264 -15.47 35.36 0.67
CA ASP A 264 -14.87 36.58 0.16
C ASP A 264 -15.35 36.87 -1.27
N ALA A 265 -15.23 38.12 -1.72
CA ALA A 265 -15.62 38.51 -3.07
C ALA A 265 -14.91 37.62 -4.12
N GLY A 266 -15.68 36.90 -4.93
CA GLY A 266 -15.18 36.01 -5.97
C GLY A 266 -15.01 34.54 -5.57
N ALA A 267 -15.18 34.19 -4.28
CA ALA A 267 -15.09 32.80 -3.81
C ALA A 267 -16.43 32.07 -3.90
N GLN A 268 -16.39 30.75 -4.14
CA GLN A 268 -17.60 29.94 -4.18
C GLN A 268 -18.10 29.63 -2.77
N ARG A 269 -19.43 29.68 -2.60
CA ARG A 269 -20.09 29.28 -1.36
C ARG A 269 -19.98 27.77 -1.12
N GLN A 270 -20.07 26.97 -2.18
CA GLN A 270 -19.98 25.51 -2.11
C GLN A 270 -18.90 24.99 -3.06
N VAL A 271 -17.98 24.16 -2.57
CA VAL A 271 -17.08 23.36 -3.42
C VAL A 271 -17.48 21.90 -3.25
N ARG A 272 -18.16 21.35 -4.25
CA ARG A 272 -18.70 19.99 -4.24
C ARG A 272 -17.62 19.01 -4.72
N LEU A 273 -17.41 17.94 -3.98
CA LEU A 273 -16.37 16.95 -4.22
C LEU A 273 -17.03 15.62 -4.61
N PHE A 274 -16.59 15.03 -5.71
CA PHE A 274 -17.04 13.73 -6.18
C PHE A 274 -15.84 12.87 -6.55
N ALA A 275 -15.73 11.71 -5.92
CA ALA A 275 -14.75 10.67 -6.20
C ALA A 275 -15.49 9.38 -6.55
N LEU A 276 -16.06 9.36 -7.75
CA LEU A 276 -16.80 8.23 -8.32
C LEU A 276 -16.19 7.89 -9.68
N ASP A 277 -16.29 6.63 -10.10
CA ASP A 277 -15.81 6.20 -11.42
C ASP A 277 -16.54 6.94 -12.55
N GLU A 278 -17.85 7.12 -12.37
CA GLU A 278 -18.70 7.96 -13.20
C GLU A 278 -19.52 8.92 -12.33
N CYS A 279 -19.56 10.19 -12.72
CA CYS A 279 -20.37 11.23 -12.09
C CYS A 279 -21.47 11.65 -13.05
N VAL A 280 -22.73 11.45 -12.64
CA VAL A 280 -23.88 11.82 -13.46
C VAL A 280 -24.32 13.24 -13.10
N LEU A 281 -24.28 14.13 -14.09
CA LEU A 281 -24.78 15.49 -14.00
C LEU A 281 -26.23 15.50 -14.43
N GLY A 282 -27.08 16.17 -13.66
CA GLY A 282 -28.51 16.13 -13.90
C GLY A 282 -29.29 17.24 -13.24
N ARG A 283 -30.59 17.23 -13.48
CA ARG A 283 -31.54 18.16 -12.87
C ARG A 283 -31.54 18.01 -11.35
N TRP A 284 -31.62 19.13 -10.65
CA TRP A 284 -31.89 19.13 -9.22
C TRP A 284 -33.26 18.52 -8.93
N GLU A 285 -33.27 17.49 -8.10
CA GLU A 285 -34.48 16.80 -7.65
C GLU A 285 -34.34 16.51 -6.16
N GLN A 286 -35.41 16.78 -5.42
CA GLN A 286 -35.42 16.57 -3.97
C GLN A 286 -35.56 15.08 -3.60
N TYR A 287 -36.31 14.33 -4.41
CA TYR A 287 -36.70 12.96 -4.12
C TYR A 287 -36.08 12.05 -5.17
N ASP A 288 -35.30 11.06 -4.71
CA ASP A 288 -34.65 10.04 -5.54
C ASP A 288 -34.00 10.59 -6.83
N PRO A 289 -33.11 11.59 -6.72
CA PRO A 289 -32.44 12.14 -7.89
C PRO A 289 -31.64 11.05 -8.62
N GLU A 290 -31.84 10.96 -9.94
CA GLU A 290 -31.11 10.03 -10.81
C GLU A 290 -29.63 10.42 -11.02
N ALA A 291 -29.26 11.63 -10.59
CA ALA A 291 -27.93 12.21 -10.73
C ALA A 291 -27.17 12.33 -9.39
N ASP A 292 -25.84 12.37 -9.52
CA ASP A 292 -24.92 12.64 -8.41
C ASP A 292 -24.68 14.15 -8.28
N VAL A 293 -24.54 14.84 -9.42
CA VAL A 293 -24.41 16.28 -9.49
C VAL A 293 -25.75 16.92 -9.84
N LEU A 294 -26.36 17.56 -8.85
CA LEU A 294 -27.68 18.18 -8.91
C LEU A 294 -27.54 19.64 -9.35
N LEU A 295 -27.91 19.91 -10.59
CA LEU A 295 -27.79 21.21 -11.22
C LEU A 295 -29.15 21.90 -11.29
N ALA A 296 -29.15 23.18 -10.95
CA ALA A 296 -30.30 24.07 -11.11
C ALA A 296 -29.88 25.35 -11.84
N HIS A 297 -30.85 25.96 -12.52
CA HIS A 297 -30.75 27.29 -13.07
C HIS A 297 -30.71 28.35 -11.95
N PHE A 298 -29.96 29.40 -12.19
CA PHE A 298 -29.92 30.60 -11.35
C PHE A 298 -30.43 31.79 -12.15
N GLY A 299 -31.43 32.47 -11.62
CA GLY A 299 -31.90 33.77 -12.12
C GLY A 299 -31.49 34.90 -11.18
N ASP A 300 -32.05 36.09 -11.40
CA ASP A 300 -31.74 37.28 -10.59
C ASP A 300 -32.15 37.11 -9.11
N ASP A 301 -33.20 36.33 -8.86
CA ASP A 301 -33.69 35.98 -7.51
C ASP A 301 -32.95 34.77 -6.89
N GLY A 302 -31.90 34.26 -7.54
CA GLY A 302 -31.12 33.10 -7.12
C GLY A 302 -31.58 31.79 -7.75
N GLN A 303 -31.47 30.68 -7.00
CA GLN A 303 -31.71 29.34 -7.53
C GLN A 303 -33.20 29.11 -7.86
N ASP A 304 -33.50 28.82 -9.12
CA ASP A 304 -34.84 28.44 -9.57
C ASP A 304 -34.94 26.92 -9.71
N ARG A 305 -35.81 26.28 -8.93
CA ARG A 305 -35.97 24.80 -8.92
C ARG A 305 -37.05 24.29 -9.87
N ASN A 306 -37.85 25.16 -10.47
CA ASN A 306 -39.06 24.77 -11.21
C ASN A 306 -39.11 25.33 -12.63
N GLY A 307 -38.57 26.51 -12.91
CA GLY A 307 -38.62 27.12 -14.24
C GLY A 307 -37.64 26.46 -15.19
N LEU A 308 -36.55 27.16 -15.53
CA LEU A 308 -35.61 26.68 -16.55
C LEU A 308 -34.86 25.39 -16.13
N THR A 309 -34.81 25.09 -14.83
CA THR A 309 -34.28 23.81 -14.32
C THR A 309 -34.98 22.58 -14.89
N ARG A 310 -36.27 22.66 -15.27
CA ARG A 310 -36.98 21.55 -15.93
C ARG A 310 -36.44 21.21 -17.34
N ARG A 311 -35.58 22.07 -17.90
CA ARG A 311 -34.89 21.88 -19.18
C ARG A 311 -33.58 21.11 -19.03
N LEU A 312 -33.25 20.70 -17.81
CA LEU A 312 -32.26 19.68 -17.54
C LEU A 312 -32.97 18.31 -17.45
N SER A 313 -32.39 17.28 -18.06
CA SER A 313 -32.76 15.88 -17.83
C SER A 313 -32.32 15.42 -16.44
N GLY A 314 -33.04 14.46 -15.85
CA GLY A 314 -32.65 13.81 -14.58
C GLY A 314 -31.25 13.21 -14.65
N ARG A 315 -30.93 12.56 -15.77
CA ARG A 315 -29.55 12.25 -16.22
C ARG A 315 -29.27 13.06 -17.48
N HIS A 316 -28.35 14.02 -17.37
CA HIS A 316 -28.07 14.97 -18.45
C HIS A 316 -26.74 14.68 -19.13
N ALA A 317 -25.67 14.58 -18.35
CA ALA A 317 -24.35 14.26 -18.85
C ALA A 317 -23.63 13.34 -17.88
N ILE A 318 -22.62 12.63 -18.36
CA ILE A 318 -21.76 11.78 -17.53
C ILE A 318 -20.34 12.32 -17.64
N ILE A 319 -19.67 12.50 -16.51
CA ILE A 319 -18.23 12.76 -16.43
C ILE A 319 -17.55 11.51 -15.89
N ARG A 320 -16.52 11.03 -16.57
CA ARG A 320 -15.76 9.85 -16.15
C ARG A 320 -14.31 9.92 -16.60
N ARG A 321 -13.49 9.01 -16.10
CA ARG A 321 -12.11 8.82 -16.56
C ARG A 321 -12.09 7.99 -17.85
N GLY A 322 -11.70 8.60 -18.97
CA GLY A 322 -11.39 7.91 -20.23
C GLY A 322 -9.89 7.63 -20.36
N GLU A 323 -9.43 7.13 -21.52
CA GLU A 323 -8.01 6.82 -21.75
C GLU A 323 -7.10 8.06 -21.64
N ARG A 324 -7.56 9.21 -22.15
CA ARG A 324 -6.75 10.44 -22.32
C ARG A 324 -6.99 11.51 -21.25
N GLY A 325 -7.73 11.19 -20.21
CA GLY A 325 -8.11 12.13 -19.15
C GLY A 325 -9.58 11.96 -18.80
N PHE A 326 -10.17 12.96 -18.17
CA PHE A 326 -11.61 12.98 -17.98
C PHE A 326 -12.34 13.33 -19.28
N GLU A 327 -13.48 12.70 -19.50
CA GLU A 327 -14.35 12.92 -20.65
C GLU A 327 -15.77 13.23 -20.19
N ILE A 328 -16.55 13.87 -21.07
CA ILE A 328 -17.98 14.14 -20.89
C ILE A 328 -18.79 13.47 -22.00
N GLU A 329 -19.92 12.87 -21.63
CA GLU A 329 -20.87 12.24 -22.55
C GLU A 329 -22.26 12.86 -22.40
N ASP A 330 -22.92 13.17 -23.52
CA ASP A 330 -24.32 13.60 -23.55
C ASP A 330 -25.29 12.41 -23.52
N VAL A 331 -26.07 12.30 -22.45
CA VAL A 331 -27.12 11.28 -22.29
C VAL A 331 -28.52 11.90 -22.23
N SER A 332 -28.61 13.21 -22.40
CA SER A 332 -29.80 14.00 -22.15
C SER A 332 -30.87 13.89 -23.25
N ARG A 333 -32.04 14.47 -22.95
CA ARG A 333 -33.08 14.77 -23.94
C ARG A 333 -32.83 16.09 -24.68
N TYR A 334 -32.17 17.05 -24.04
CA TYR A 334 -32.13 18.44 -24.50
C TYR A 334 -30.80 18.86 -25.14
N GLY A 335 -29.84 17.94 -25.17
CA GLY A 335 -28.51 18.12 -25.73
C GLY A 335 -27.61 18.96 -24.81
N ILE A 336 -26.30 18.69 -24.88
CA ILE A 336 -25.27 19.59 -24.36
C ILE A 336 -24.60 20.35 -25.51
N LEU A 337 -24.03 21.52 -25.22
CA LEU A 337 -23.11 22.19 -26.13
C LEU A 337 -21.74 22.27 -25.49
N LEU A 338 -20.73 21.76 -26.19
CA LEU A 338 -19.32 21.90 -25.85
C LEU A 338 -18.76 22.99 -26.77
N ASP A 339 -18.33 24.11 -26.21
CA ASP A 339 -17.88 25.29 -26.95
C ASP A 339 -18.88 25.75 -28.03
N GLY A 340 -20.19 25.61 -27.74
CA GLY A 340 -21.28 25.97 -28.65
C GLY A 340 -21.64 24.90 -29.69
N VAL A 341 -20.99 23.74 -29.70
CA VAL A 341 -21.23 22.64 -30.64
C VAL A 341 -21.80 21.43 -29.92
N TRP A 342 -22.85 20.82 -30.46
CA TRP A 342 -23.35 19.55 -29.94
C TRP A 342 -22.45 18.40 -30.40
N PRO A 343 -21.79 17.66 -29.48
CA PRO A 343 -20.89 16.56 -29.85
C PRO A 343 -21.60 15.33 -30.43
N GLY A 344 -22.93 15.26 -30.27
CA GLY A 344 -23.74 14.09 -30.56
C GLY A 344 -24.02 13.25 -29.32
N LYS A 345 -25.18 12.60 -29.30
CA LYS A 345 -25.62 11.79 -28.17
C LYS A 345 -24.74 10.54 -28.00
N HIS A 346 -24.43 10.18 -26.76
CA HIS A 346 -23.60 9.02 -26.40
C HIS A 346 -22.21 9.02 -27.04
N LYS A 347 -21.66 10.20 -27.34
CA LYS A 347 -20.30 10.36 -27.84
C LYS A 347 -19.45 10.99 -26.74
N PRO A 348 -18.53 10.22 -26.14
CA PRO A 348 -17.60 10.77 -25.16
C PRO A 348 -16.66 11.78 -25.81
N VAL A 349 -16.45 12.90 -25.14
CA VAL A 349 -15.53 13.95 -25.58
C VAL A 349 -14.53 14.26 -24.46
N PRO A 350 -13.22 14.19 -24.72
CA PRO A 350 -12.21 14.57 -23.73
C PRO A 350 -12.38 16.01 -23.28
N LEU A 351 -12.35 16.23 -21.96
CA LEU A 351 -12.38 17.56 -21.38
C LEU A 351 -11.06 18.30 -21.65
N ARG A 352 -11.17 19.61 -21.90
CA ARG A 352 -10.03 20.48 -22.22
C ARG A 352 -10.10 21.73 -21.36
N LEU A 353 -8.96 22.28 -20.98
CA LEU A 353 -8.90 23.55 -20.25
C LEU A 353 -9.65 24.64 -21.03
N GLY A 354 -10.51 25.40 -20.34
CA GLY A 354 -11.29 26.49 -20.92
C GLY A 354 -12.55 26.04 -21.68
N MET A 355 -12.81 24.72 -21.77
CA MET A 355 -14.00 24.21 -22.43
C MET A 355 -15.26 24.69 -21.73
N ARG A 356 -16.13 25.37 -22.49
CA ARG A 356 -17.44 25.83 -22.04
C ARG A 356 -18.47 24.74 -22.28
N ILE A 357 -19.17 24.32 -21.23
CA ILE A 357 -20.17 23.26 -21.25
C ILE A 357 -21.52 23.89 -20.93
N GLU A 358 -22.38 24.02 -21.94
CA GLU A 358 -23.78 24.42 -21.74
C GLU A 358 -24.65 23.16 -21.67
N LEU A 359 -25.31 22.94 -20.53
CA LEU A 359 -26.10 21.73 -20.27
C LEU A 359 -27.48 21.81 -20.95
N THR A 360 -27.70 22.68 -21.94
CA THR A 360 -28.96 22.70 -22.69
C THR A 360 -28.69 23.31 -24.07
N ALA A 361 -28.79 22.51 -25.12
CA ALA A 361 -28.63 23.00 -26.49
C ALA A 361 -29.82 23.84 -26.98
N SER A 362 -31.00 23.60 -26.42
CA SER A 362 -32.25 24.26 -26.82
C SER A 362 -32.48 25.64 -26.21
N ILE A 363 -31.90 25.92 -25.04
CA ILE A 363 -32.07 27.18 -24.29
C ILE A 363 -30.72 27.52 -23.69
N LYS A 364 -30.16 28.66 -24.09
CA LYS A 364 -28.86 29.10 -23.61
C LYS A 364 -28.92 29.55 -22.15
N GLY A 365 -27.80 29.39 -21.45
CA GLY A 365 -27.61 29.99 -20.13
C GLY A 365 -28.36 29.31 -18.98
N VAL A 366 -28.96 28.12 -19.19
CA VAL A 366 -29.64 27.38 -18.10
C VAL A 366 -28.63 26.99 -17.03
N VAL A 367 -27.63 26.18 -17.42
CA VAL A 367 -26.44 25.89 -16.62
C VAL A 367 -25.25 25.90 -17.55
N VAL A 368 -24.24 26.70 -17.19
CA VAL A 368 -23.00 26.82 -17.96
C VAL A 368 -21.81 26.61 -17.04
N LEU A 369 -21.04 25.58 -17.35
CA LEU A 369 -19.80 25.25 -16.65
C LEU A 369 -18.61 25.59 -17.54
N ASN A 370 -17.46 25.87 -16.92
CA ASN A 370 -16.18 25.92 -17.62
C ASN A 370 -15.14 25.05 -16.89
N VAL A 371 -14.42 24.26 -17.67
CA VAL A 371 -13.31 23.41 -17.24
C VAL A 371 -12.11 24.30 -16.88
N SER A 372 -11.94 24.55 -15.59
CA SER A 372 -10.96 25.52 -15.09
C SER A 372 -9.60 24.93 -14.72
N ALA A 373 -9.50 23.61 -14.50
CA ALA A 373 -8.22 22.93 -14.32
C ALA A 373 -8.33 21.45 -14.66
N LEU A 374 -7.26 20.88 -15.21
CA LEU A 374 -7.10 19.43 -15.39
C LEU A 374 -5.95 18.98 -14.48
N LEU A 375 -6.29 18.35 -13.36
CA LEU A 375 -5.34 17.87 -12.36
C LEU A 375 -4.80 16.48 -12.77
N PRO A 376 -3.64 16.05 -12.24
CA PRO A 376 -3.15 14.68 -12.42
C PRO A 376 -4.12 13.59 -11.92
N ASN A 377 -5.02 13.97 -11.01
CA ASN A 377 -5.95 13.10 -10.31
C ASN A 377 -7.42 13.53 -10.47
N GLY A 378 -7.74 14.49 -11.35
CA GLY A 378 -9.09 15.07 -11.39
C GLY A 378 -9.30 16.22 -12.36
N VAL A 379 -10.48 16.83 -12.29
CA VAL A 379 -10.85 18.04 -13.04
C VAL A 379 -11.66 18.98 -12.14
N ILE A 380 -11.40 20.29 -12.26
CA ILE A 380 -12.13 21.34 -11.55
C ILE A 380 -13.01 22.09 -12.56
N MET A 381 -14.29 22.18 -12.27
CA MET A 381 -15.26 22.94 -13.06
C MET A 381 -15.92 24.02 -12.23
N HIS A 382 -16.02 25.21 -12.80
CA HIS A 382 -16.74 26.33 -12.18
C HIS A 382 -17.96 26.69 -13.00
N ARG A 383 -19.01 27.16 -12.33
CA ARG A 383 -20.12 27.83 -13.01
C ARG A 383 -19.61 29.14 -13.63
N ILE A 384 -20.17 29.50 -14.79
CA ILE A 384 -19.97 30.80 -15.46
C ILE A 384 -21.31 31.40 -15.91
N ASP A 385 -22.39 30.96 -15.27
CA ASP A 385 -23.73 31.52 -15.36
C ASP A 385 -24.04 32.38 -14.12
N GLN A 386 -25.29 32.79 -13.92
CA GLN A 386 -25.70 33.61 -12.77
C GLN A 386 -25.39 32.96 -11.40
N GLY A 387 -25.13 31.65 -11.37
CA GLY A 387 -24.69 30.91 -10.19
C GLY A 387 -23.17 30.84 -10.00
N GLU A 388 -22.36 31.66 -10.68
CA GLU A 388 -20.88 31.60 -10.67
C GLU A 388 -20.26 31.48 -9.25
N PHE A 389 -20.81 32.19 -8.27
CA PHE A 389 -20.31 32.17 -6.89
C PHE A 389 -21.05 31.17 -5.98
N ALA A 390 -22.06 30.48 -6.49
CA ALA A 390 -22.80 29.49 -5.72
C ALA A 390 -21.98 28.20 -5.57
N GLU A 391 -21.40 27.72 -6.67
CA GLU A 391 -20.87 26.35 -6.74
C GLU A 391 -19.60 26.23 -7.59
N CYS A 392 -18.67 25.41 -7.11
CA CYS A 392 -17.54 24.83 -7.86
C CYS A 392 -17.57 23.30 -7.68
N PHE A 393 -17.09 22.55 -8.67
CA PHE A 393 -17.14 21.09 -8.70
C PHE A 393 -15.75 20.49 -8.91
N TYR A 394 -15.38 19.56 -8.04
CA TYR A 394 -14.21 18.70 -8.17
C TYR A 394 -14.67 17.30 -8.53
N PHE A 395 -14.16 16.80 -9.65
CA PHE A 395 -14.29 15.40 -10.04
C PHE A 395 -12.92 14.76 -9.91
N LEU A 396 -12.78 13.84 -8.96
CA LEU A 396 -11.51 13.23 -8.57
C LEU A 396 -11.52 11.74 -8.92
N GLU A 397 -10.40 11.23 -9.40
CA GLU A 397 -10.22 9.81 -9.67
C GLU A 397 -10.10 9.06 -8.32
N PRO A 398 -10.97 8.08 -8.03
CA PRO A 398 -10.94 7.37 -6.75
C PRO A 398 -9.61 6.63 -6.54
N GLY A 399 -8.96 6.84 -5.40
CA GLY A 399 -7.73 6.12 -5.07
C GLY A 399 -6.47 6.69 -5.72
N ARG A 400 -6.59 7.79 -6.47
CA ARG A 400 -5.48 8.39 -7.22
C ARG A 400 -4.82 9.54 -6.43
N HIS A 401 -3.59 9.30 -5.98
CA HIS A 401 -2.74 10.36 -5.44
C HIS A 401 -2.17 11.24 -6.58
N PRO A 402 -2.14 12.58 -6.45
CA PRO A 402 -1.65 13.50 -7.50
C PRO A 402 -0.11 13.50 -7.66
N GLY A 403 0.62 12.95 -6.69
CA GLY A 403 2.09 12.90 -6.64
C GLY A 403 2.70 14.09 -5.90
N PHE A 404 3.91 13.90 -5.34
CA PHE A 404 4.73 14.96 -4.75
C PHE A 404 6.21 14.76 -5.12
N PRO A 405 6.95 15.78 -5.60
CA PRO A 405 6.46 17.13 -5.92
C PRO A 405 5.41 17.10 -7.02
N LEU A 406 4.45 18.02 -6.94
CA LEU A 406 3.29 18.04 -7.82
C LEU A 406 3.71 18.34 -9.27
N PRO A 407 3.36 17.47 -10.24
CA PRO A 407 3.62 17.75 -11.65
C PRO A 407 2.91 19.03 -12.10
N ALA A 408 3.52 19.78 -13.01
CA ALA A 408 2.85 20.93 -13.61
C ALA A 408 1.59 20.49 -14.35
N PHE A 409 0.48 21.21 -14.17
CA PHE A 409 -0.79 20.89 -14.79
C PHE A 409 -1.51 22.17 -15.27
N PRO A 410 -2.33 22.07 -16.33
CA PRO A 410 -3.01 23.22 -16.91
C PRO A 410 -4.17 23.68 -16.02
N ARG A 411 -4.22 24.98 -15.72
CA ARG A 411 -5.24 25.62 -14.89
C ARG A 411 -5.44 27.09 -15.25
N GLU A 412 -6.66 27.58 -15.10
CA GLU A 412 -7.03 28.98 -15.17
C GLU A 412 -6.70 29.71 -13.84
N PRO A 413 -6.54 31.05 -13.84
CA PRO A 413 -6.22 31.81 -12.63
C PRO A 413 -7.17 31.55 -11.44
N ARG A 414 -8.47 31.43 -11.71
CA ARG A 414 -9.47 31.14 -10.66
C ARG A 414 -9.31 29.76 -10.01
N ALA A 415 -8.82 28.77 -10.75
CA ALA A 415 -8.54 27.45 -10.20
C ALA A 415 -7.18 27.38 -9.49
N ALA A 416 -6.29 28.35 -9.72
CA ALA A 416 -4.96 28.38 -9.10
C ALA A 416 -4.99 28.69 -7.60
N VAL A 417 -6.07 29.33 -7.11
CA VAL A 417 -6.28 29.63 -5.68
C VAL A 417 -7.06 28.55 -4.95
N MET A 418 -7.51 27.51 -5.66
CA MET A 418 -8.30 26.44 -5.08
C MET A 418 -7.40 25.40 -4.40
N PRO A 419 -7.87 24.74 -3.32
CA PRO A 419 -7.07 23.74 -2.61
C PRO A 419 -6.77 22.52 -3.48
N LEU A 420 -5.60 21.92 -3.28
CA LEU A 420 -5.24 20.68 -3.93
C LEU A 420 -5.82 19.50 -3.16
N LEU A 421 -6.82 18.87 -3.77
CA LEU A 421 -7.60 17.80 -3.16
C LEU A 421 -7.44 16.51 -3.94
N TYR A 422 -7.48 15.39 -3.23
CA TYR A 422 -7.47 14.05 -3.82
C TYR A 422 -8.30 13.08 -3.00
N HIS A 423 -8.59 11.92 -3.57
CA HIS A 423 -9.31 10.85 -2.89
C HIS A 423 -8.43 9.60 -2.82
N GLN A 424 -8.18 9.11 -1.61
CA GLN A 424 -7.35 7.92 -1.38
C GLN A 424 -7.83 7.19 -0.13
N ASN A 425 -7.71 5.86 -0.14
CA ASN A 425 -8.11 4.99 0.97
C ASN A 425 -9.59 5.18 1.39
N GLY A 426 -10.44 5.56 0.43
CA GLY A 426 -11.88 5.73 0.64
C GLY A 426 -12.32 7.09 1.18
N GLY A 427 -11.45 8.10 1.27
CA GLY A 427 -11.86 9.45 1.66
C GLY A 427 -11.03 10.57 1.05
N PHE A 428 -11.43 11.81 1.35
CA PHE A 428 -10.82 13.01 0.79
C PHE A 428 -9.66 13.51 1.62
N TRP A 429 -8.62 13.97 0.93
CA TRP A 429 -7.41 14.51 1.52
C TRP A 429 -7.08 15.86 0.89
N HIS A 430 -6.39 16.67 1.67
CA HIS A 430 -5.70 17.87 1.21
C HIS A 430 -4.20 17.61 1.14
N LEU A 431 -3.55 18.05 0.05
CA LEU A 431 -2.10 18.05 -0.10
C LEU A 431 -1.58 19.49 -0.11
N ASP A 432 -0.75 19.86 0.85
CA ASP A 432 -0.02 21.13 0.81
C ASP A 432 1.02 21.08 -0.32
N ALA A 433 0.82 21.89 -1.36
CA ALA A 433 1.67 21.90 -2.55
C ALA A 433 3.11 22.37 -2.29
N VAL A 434 3.38 23.04 -1.16
CA VAL A 434 4.73 23.52 -0.78
C VAL A 434 5.46 22.50 0.07
N THR A 435 4.79 21.98 1.10
CA THR A 435 5.43 21.11 2.11
C THR A 435 5.29 19.63 1.81
N GLY A 436 4.31 19.25 0.98
CA GLY A 436 3.94 17.86 0.75
C GLY A 436 3.16 17.22 1.90
N VAL A 437 2.76 18.01 2.91
CA VAL A 437 1.99 17.50 4.03
C VAL A 437 0.57 17.15 3.58
N GLU A 438 0.19 15.90 3.83
CA GLU A 438 -1.13 15.35 3.57
C GLU A 438 -2.01 15.49 4.82
N THR A 439 -3.25 15.95 4.66
CA THR A 439 -4.21 16.10 5.75
C THR A 439 -5.54 15.48 5.38
N ALA A 440 -5.96 14.49 6.18
CA ALA A 440 -7.26 13.84 6.07
C ALA A 440 -8.39 14.86 6.29
N LEU A 441 -9.37 14.89 5.38
CA LEU A 441 -10.51 15.80 5.47
C LEU A 441 -11.71 15.08 6.09
N GLY A 442 -12.19 15.62 7.21
CA GLY A 442 -13.40 15.18 7.87
C GLY A 442 -14.07 16.34 8.59
N PRO A 443 -15.28 16.13 9.14
CA PRO A 443 -16.02 17.18 9.84
C PRO A 443 -15.28 17.80 11.04
N ALA A 444 -14.34 17.06 11.63
CA ALA A 444 -13.51 17.52 12.76
C ALA A 444 -12.17 18.16 12.33
N THR A 445 -11.83 18.16 11.03
CA THR A 445 -10.57 18.72 10.54
C THR A 445 -10.61 20.25 10.58
N SER A 446 -9.61 20.88 11.21
CA SER A 446 -9.47 22.33 11.25
C SER A 446 -8.86 22.85 9.95
N LEU A 447 -9.71 23.34 9.04
CA LEU A 447 -9.30 23.80 7.71
C LEU A 447 -8.64 25.18 7.71
N GLU A 448 -8.90 26.03 8.71
CA GLU A 448 -8.38 27.41 8.77
C GLU A 448 -6.84 27.50 8.80
N ARG A 449 -6.17 26.39 9.13
CA ARG A 449 -4.70 26.28 9.19
C ARG A 449 -4.09 25.73 7.90
N LEU A 450 -4.92 25.27 6.96
CA LEU A 450 -4.49 24.67 5.71
C LEU A 450 -4.50 25.74 4.62
N SER A 451 -3.37 25.96 3.95
CA SER A 451 -3.35 26.82 2.76
C SER A 451 -3.86 26.02 1.55
N PRO A 452 -4.69 26.57 0.66
CA PRO A 452 -5.20 27.95 0.60
C PRO A 452 -6.63 28.12 1.17
N PHE A 453 -7.05 27.31 2.15
CA PHE A 453 -8.43 27.39 2.67
C PHE A 453 -8.71 28.74 3.34
N GLN A 454 -9.93 29.24 3.10
CA GLN A 454 -10.44 30.44 3.78
C GLN A 454 -10.92 30.11 5.20
N ARG A 455 -10.94 31.12 6.09
CA ARG A 455 -11.25 30.96 7.53
C ARG A 455 -12.65 30.43 7.84
N HIS A 456 -13.58 30.46 6.89
CA HIS A 456 -14.98 30.09 7.11
C HIS A 456 -15.40 28.83 6.33
N VAL A 457 -14.42 28.03 5.92
CA VAL A 457 -14.65 26.77 5.21
C VAL A 457 -14.74 25.61 6.19
N ARG A 458 -15.78 24.79 6.04
CA ARG A 458 -15.94 23.53 6.78
C ARG A 458 -16.17 22.37 5.83
N PHE A 459 -15.68 21.19 6.20
CA PHE A 459 -15.94 19.95 5.48
C PHE A 459 -17.27 19.33 5.93
N THR A 460 -18.00 18.76 4.99
CA THR A 460 -19.16 17.91 5.23
C THR A 460 -19.13 16.70 4.30
N SER A 461 -19.60 15.57 4.80
CA SER A 461 -19.69 14.31 4.06
C SER A 461 -20.86 14.24 3.10
N GLU A 462 -21.76 15.23 3.15
CA GLU A 462 -22.87 15.34 2.23
C GLU A 462 -22.52 16.35 1.13
N PRO A 463 -22.70 16.00 -0.15
CA PRO A 463 -22.40 16.92 -1.25
C PRO A 463 -23.37 18.10 -1.34
N TYR A 464 -24.58 18.01 -0.76
CA TYR A 464 -25.62 19.06 -0.74
C TYR A 464 -26.16 19.32 0.68
N PRO A 465 -25.32 19.74 1.64
CA PRO A 465 -25.71 19.90 3.05
C PRO A 465 -26.79 20.96 3.28
N GLU A 466 -26.94 21.91 2.36
CA GLU A 466 -27.97 22.94 2.38
C GLU A 466 -29.33 22.46 1.86
N SER A 467 -29.36 21.26 1.26
CA SER A 467 -30.54 20.69 0.62
C SER A 467 -30.98 19.43 1.36
N TRP A 468 -32.28 19.35 1.67
CA TRP A 468 -32.86 18.12 2.21
C TRP A 468 -33.16 17.14 1.05
N ILE A 469 -32.12 16.48 0.55
CA ILE A 469 -32.23 15.46 -0.51
C ILE A 469 -32.64 14.13 0.12
N ILE A 470 -33.72 13.55 -0.37
CA ILE A 470 -34.30 12.31 0.13
C ILE A 470 -34.00 11.21 -0.90
N ARG A 471 -33.08 10.29 -0.54
CA ARG A 471 -32.82 9.05 -1.29
C ARG A 471 -33.51 7.89 -0.56
N SER A 472 -34.51 7.28 -1.18
CA SER A 472 -35.18 6.08 -0.71
C SER A 472 -34.24 4.87 -0.77
N ARG A 473 -34.56 3.82 0.01
CA ARG A 473 -33.75 2.58 0.03
C ARG A 473 -33.59 1.95 -1.36
N SER A 474 -34.57 2.13 -2.24
CA SER A 474 -34.53 1.64 -3.62
C SER A 474 -33.50 2.40 -4.47
N GLY A 475 -33.43 3.73 -4.33
CA GLY A 475 -32.42 4.57 -4.98
C GLY A 475 -31.01 4.32 -4.46
N GLN A 476 -30.87 4.06 -3.16
CA GLN A 476 -29.58 3.66 -2.55
C GLN A 476 -29.08 2.30 -3.09
N LEU A 477 -29.98 1.33 -3.28
CA LEU A 477 -29.64 0.03 -3.86
C LEU A 477 -29.23 0.12 -5.32
N GLN A 478 -29.88 0.97 -6.13
CA GLN A 478 -29.48 1.23 -7.52
C GLN A 478 -28.12 1.92 -7.62
N GLN A 479 -27.81 2.88 -6.74
CA GLN A 479 -26.49 3.51 -6.69
C GLN A 479 -25.39 2.52 -6.28
N ALA A 480 -25.64 1.67 -5.27
CA ALA A 480 -24.69 0.64 -4.86
C ALA A 480 -24.47 -0.42 -5.97
N LEU A 481 -25.54 -0.87 -6.64
CA LEU A 481 -25.44 -1.83 -7.75
C LEU A 481 -24.74 -1.24 -8.98
N ALA A 482 -24.88 0.06 -9.26
CA ALA A 482 -24.13 0.73 -10.33
C ALA A 482 -22.62 0.82 -10.01
N GLN A 483 -22.25 0.90 -8.73
CA GLN A 483 -20.86 0.86 -8.28
C GLN A 483 -20.29 -0.57 -8.31
N ASP A 484 -21.10 -1.59 -7.97
CA ASP A 484 -20.66 -3.00 -7.95
C ASP A 484 -20.65 -3.67 -9.33
N MET A 485 -21.51 -3.27 -10.28
CA MET A 485 -21.58 -3.90 -11.61
C MET A 485 -20.35 -3.67 -12.50
N HIS A 486 -19.42 -2.79 -12.11
CA HIS A 486 -18.20 -2.51 -12.86
C HIS A 486 -16.93 -3.12 -12.24
N THR A 487 -17.05 -3.87 -11.14
CA THR A 487 -15.95 -4.66 -10.55
C THR A 487 -15.98 -6.15 -10.97
N ALA A 488 -16.82 -6.52 -11.94
CA ALA A 488 -16.95 -7.89 -12.46
C ALA A 488 -16.36 -8.07 -13.86
#